data_AF-A0A925EWN1-F1
#
_entry.id   AF-A0A925EWN1-F1
#
_cell.length_a   1.000
_cell.length_b   1.000
_cell.length_c   1.000
_cell.angle_alpha   90.00
_cell.angle_beta   90.00
_cell.angle_gamma   90.00
#
_symmetry.space_group_name_H-M   'P 1'
#
loop_
_entity.id
_entity.type
_entity.pdbx_description
1 polymer ?
#
loop_
_entity_poly.entity_id
_entity_poly.type
_entity_poly.pdbx_seq_one_letter_code
_entity_poly.pdbx_strand_id
1 'polypeptide(L)'
;IFFISLLAFYKATRNIFDEKYALIACLMVVLSPRIFSESFFNSKDIAFLSFFNFAIFTYFSFLKRQNFKWAFIHALFSGFLIDIRILGIMIPLLTVGYVLLLQIMNKEKNRSFYPVIVYIIATLVFTIIFWPILWKSPVHHFAQAFTEMRNYHWDAEVFFMGNSIHASMLPWYYLPIWIFITTPLIYIVLLILGFLFFIRNSLIQNLTKTIIEFEIPSIIALFLAPIFSVIVLNSVVYDGWRHLYFIYPLFIIISVYGLKNIIQIFSENSIIKRSIYIFLFINLGLTAFWMIKNHPYQNVYFNQYSRTFLDAGGKFELDYWGLSYRQGLEYLLKHENDSIPIKYTCLNLPGKINQLILKLDNRMKLNFIEKSDSTWQYYLTNYRGMGPPENAELLHQIKVNDIGIMGIYKINK
;
A
#
# COMPACT_ATOMS: atom_id res chain seq x y z
N ILE A 1 2.10 -6.94 -13.84
CA ILE A 1 2.99 -7.29 -12.71
C ILE A 1 2.19 -7.71 -11.47
N PHE A 2 1.27 -6.86 -10.97
CA PHE A 2 0.48 -7.15 -9.78
C PHE A 2 -0.19 -8.54 -9.77
N PHE A 3 -0.93 -8.89 -10.83
CA PHE A 3 -1.58 -10.21 -10.97
C PHE A 3 -0.61 -11.39 -10.83
N ILE A 4 0.55 -11.35 -11.51
CA ILE A 4 1.56 -12.42 -11.42
C ILE A 4 2.16 -12.48 -10.01
N SER A 5 2.31 -11.34 -9.34
CA SER A 5 2.78 -11.30 -7.95
C SER A 5 1.82 -12.00 -6.98
N LEU A 6 0.52 -12.07 -7.28
CA LEU A 6 -0.45 -12.83 -6.48
C LEU A 6 -0.20 -14.34 -6.56
N LEU A 7 0.36 -14.85 -7.67
CA LEU A 7 0.79 -16.25 -7.75
C LEU A 7 2.00 -16.51 -6.85
N ALA A 8 2.93 -15.55 -6.76
CA ALA A 8 4.05 -15.64 -5.82
C ALA A 8 3.54 -15.56 -4.38
N PHE A 9 2.60 -14.65 -4.09
CA PHE A 9 1.96 -14.54 -2.79
C PHE A 9 1.20 -15.81 -2.41
N TYR A 10 0.46 -16.42 -3.34
CA TYR A 10 -0.16 -17.73 -3.14
C TYR A 10 0.89 -18.78 -2.76
N LYS A 11 2.00 -18.89 -3.51
CA LYS A 11 3.07 -19.84 -3.17
C LYS A 11 3.74 -19.53 -1.82
N ALA A 12 3.89 -18.25 -1.47
CA ALA A 12 4.39 -17.85 -0.16
C ALA A 12 3.43 -18.30 0.95
N THR A 13 2.14 -18.04 0.81
CA THR A 13 1.13 -18.43 1.82
C THR A 13 0.91 -19.94 1.91
N ARG A 14 1.10 -20.70 0.83
CA ARG A 14 1.10 -22.18 0.86
C ARG A 14 2.24 -22.79 1.68
N ASN A 15 3.30 -22.03 1.97
CA ASN A 15 4.33 -22.47 2.91
C ASN A 15 3.86 -22.47 4.37
N ILE A 16 2.74 -21.80 4.67
CA ILE A 16 2.24 -21.51 6.03
C ILE A 16 0.85 -22.14 6.24
N PHE A 17 0.01 -22.11 5.21
CA PHE A 17 -1.38 -22.53 5.28
C PHE A 17 -1.73 -23.61 4.25
N ASP A 18 -2.87 -24.27 4.50
CA ASP A 18 -3.52 -25.13 3.51
C ASP A 18 -3.98 -24.31 2.28
N GLU A 19 -4.40 -25.01 1.23
CA GLU A 19 -4.80 -24.38 -0.03
C GLU A 19 -5.95 -23.40 0.13
N LYS A 20 -6.96 -23.78 0.93
CA LYS A 20 -8.13 -22.97 1.19
C LYS A 20 -7.75 -21.61 1.80
N TYR A 21 -6.93 -21.60 2.84
CA TYR A 21 -6.51 -20.34 3.49
C TYR A 21 -5.58 -19.52 2.61
N ALA A 22 -4.72 -20.15 1.79
CA ALA A 22 -3.90 -19.43 0.82
C ALA A 22 -4.74 -18.73 -0.27
N LEU A 23 -5.81 -19.38 -0.75
CA LEU A 23 -6.78 -18.76 -1.67
C LEU A 23 -7.57 -17.63 -1.00
N ILE A 24 -8.00 -17.81 0.25
CA ILE A 24 -8.64 -16.73 1.04
C ILE A 24 -7.70 -15.53 1.17
N ALA A 25 -6.41 -15.75 1.47
CA ALA A 25 -5.42 -14.68 1.53
C ALA A 25 -5.32 -13.91 0.20
N CYS A 26 -5.22 -14.62 -0.92
CA CYS A 26 -5.16 -13.98 -2.24
C CYS A 26 -6.44 -13.20 -2.55
N LEU A 27 -7.60 -13.78 -2.25
CA LEU A 27 -8.89 -13.13 -2.43
C LEU A 27 -8.99 -11.86 -1.59
N MET A 28 -8.52 -11.88 -0.34
CA MET A 28 -8.50 -10.70 0.51
C MET A 28 -7.62 -9.59 -0.06
N VAL A 29 -6.44 -9.91 -0.63
CA VAL A 29 -5.57 -8.90 -1.28
C VAL A 29 -6.24 -8.29 -2.52
N VAL A 30 -6.94 -9.11 -3.33
CA VAL A 30 -7.68 -8.61 -4.50
C VAL A 30 -8.86 -7.75 -4.07
N LEU A 31 -9.58 -8.17 -3.02
CA LEU A 31 -10.69 -7.43 -2.42
C LEU A 31 -10.20 -6.39 -1.39
N SER A 32 -9.16 -5.66 -1.75
CA SER A 32 -8.64 -4.51 -1.03
C SER A 32 -8.77 -3.28 -1.90
N PRO A 33 -9.81 -2.45 -1.72
CA PRO A 33 -10.20 -1.42 -2.67
C PRO A 33 -9.06 -0.50 -3.13
N ARG A 34 -8.27 0.03 -2.19
CA ARG A 34 -7.15 0.92 -2.51
C ARG A 34 -6.00 0.21 -3.23
N ILE A 35 -5.57 -0.96 -2.74
CA ILE A 35 -4.51 -1.76 -3.38
C ILE A 35 -4.92 -2.16 -4.80
N PHE A 36 -6.18 -2.56 -4.99
CA PHE A 36 -6.72 -2.92 -6.29
C PHE A 36 -6.74 -1.74 -7.26
N SER A 37 -7.28 -0.58 -6.86
CA SER A 37 -7.31 0.62 -7.72
C SER A 37 -5.90 1.10 -8.07
N GLU A 38 -5.01 1.17 -7.08
CA GLU A 38 -3.64 1.63 -7.34
C GLU A 38 -2.85 0.67 -8.24
N SER A 39 -3.25 -0.59 -8.38
CA SER A 39 -2.63 -1.52 -9.32
C SER A 39 -2.76 -1.11 -10.80
N PHE A 40 -3.67 -0.18 -11.12
CA PHE A 40 -3.88 0.32 -12.48
C PHE A 40 -2.97 1.50 -12.85
N PHE A 41 -2.48 2.28 -11.87
CA PHE A 41 -1.77 3.53 -12.16
C PHE A 41 -0.59 3.83 -11.24
N ASN A 42 -0.50 3.25 -10.04
CA ASN A 42 0.63 3.47 -9.14
C ASN A 42 1.82 2.58 -9.55
N SER A 43 2.69 3.15 -10.38
CA SER A 43 3.87 2.48 -10.90
C SER A 43 4.99 2.26 -9.87
N LYS A 44 4.93 2.87 -8.68
CA LYS A 44 6.01 2.82 -7.67
C LYS A 44 5.67 1.94 -6.49
N ASP A 45 4.62 2.26 -5.73
CA ASP A 45 4.29 1.53 -4.49
C ASP A 45 3.77 0.12 -4.78
N ILE A 46 2.91 -0.04 -5.79
CA ILE A 46 2.36 -1.35 -6.15
C ILE A 46 3.40 -2.22 -6.87
N ALA A 47 4.32 -1.62 -7.64
CA ALA A 47 5.47 -2.35 -8.15
C ALA A 47 6.32 -2.88 -6.99
N PHE A 48 6.65 -2.04 -6.01
CA PHE A 48 7.38 -2.46 -4.82
C PHE A 48 6.67 -3.59 -4.05
N LEU A 49 5.36 -3.46 -3.79
CA LEU A 49 4.53 -4.52 -3.19
C LEU A 49 4.60 -5.82 -4.00
N SER A 50 4.49 -5.72 -5.33
CA SER A 50 4.50 -6.88 -6.21
C SER A 50 5.84 -7.63 -6.15
N PHE A 51 6.97 -6.90 -6.22
CA PHE A 51 8.29 -7.50 -6.05
C PHE A 51 8.52 -8.03 -4.63
N PHE A 52 7.87 -7.42 -3.63
CA PHE A 52 7.91 -7.87 -2.26
C PHE A 52 7.23 -9.24 -2.09
N ASN A 53 6.12 -9.51 -2.79
CA ASN A 53 5.52 -10.84 -2.83
C ASN A 53 6.47 -11.91 -3.39
N PHE A 54 7.22 -11.60 -4.45
CA PHE A 54 8.25 -12.51 -4.96
C PHE A 54 9.39 -12.71 -3.96
N ALA A 55 9.81 -11.64 -3.28
CA ALA A 55 10.84 -11.70 -2.26
C ALA A 55 10.41 -12.54 -1.05
N ILE A 56 9.16 -12.42 -0.56
CA ILE A 56 8.64 -13.27 0.52
C ILE A 56 8.60 -14.74 0.08
N PHE A 57 8.12 -15.02 -1.13
CA PHE A 57 8.08 -16.40 -1.65
C PHE A 57 9.49 -17.03 -1.70
N THR A 58 10.46 -16.27 -2.22
CA THR A 58 11.84 -16.74 -2.35
C THR A 58 12.56 -16.80 -1.01
N TYR A 59 12.23 -15.90 -0.07
CA TYR A 59 12.67 -15.93 1.33
C TYR A 59 12.28 -17.25 1.98
N PHE A 60 11.00 -17.64 1.96
CA PHE A 60 10.58 -18.92 2.54
C PHE A 60 11.22 -20.12 1.83
N SER A 61 11.33 -20.06 0.51
CA SER A 61 11.95 -21.13 -0.27
C SER A 61 13.44 -21.29 0.05
N PHE A 62 14.14 -20.18 0.25
CA PHE A 62 15.54 -20.16 0.67
C PHE A 62 15.71 -20.66 2.11
N LEU A 63 14.91 -20.18 3.07
CA LEU A 63 15.02 -20.62 4.46
C LEU A 63 14.71 -22.10 4.65
N LYS A 64 13.79 -22.69 3.87
CA LYS A 64 13.49 -24.13 3.94
C LYS A 64 14.56 -25.01 3.32
N ARG A 65 15.22 -24.56 2.25
CA ARG A 65 16.09 -25.41 1.42
C ARG A 65 17.58 -25.10 1.53
N GLN A 66 17.92 -23.86 1.87
CA GLN A 66 19.28 -23.31 2.02
C GLN A 66 20.28 -23.86 0.99
N ASN A 67 19.96 -23.71 -0.29
CA ASN A 67 20.84 -24.14 -1.38
C ASN A 67 21.17 -22.98 -2.32
N PHE A 68 22.23 -23.14 -3.11
CA PHE A 68 22.74 -22.08 -3.99
C PHE A 68 21.71 -21.57 -4.99
N LYS A 69 20.84 -22.45 -5.52
CA LYS A 69 19.77 -22.06 -6.43
C LYS A 69 18.81 -21.05 -5.77
N TRP A 70 18.32 -21.36 -4.58
CA TRP A 70 17.40 -20.46 -3.88
C TRP A 70 18.10 -19.24 -3.30
N ALA A 71 19.39 -19.33 -2.94
CA ALA A 71 20.20 -18.17 -2.58
C ALA A 71 20.26 -17.18 -3.75
N PHE A 72 20.58 -17.65 -4.96
CA PHE A 72 20.69 -16.80 -6.15
C PHE A 72 19.34 -16.22 -6.57
N ILE A 73 18.27 -17.03 -6.60
CA ILE A 73 16.92 -16.56 -6.93
C ILE A 73 16.45 -15.53 -5.89
N HIS A 74 16.69 -15.77 -4.60
CA HIS A 74 16.30 -14.82 -3.56
C HIS A 74 17.10 -13.51 -3.68
N ALA A 75 18.41 -13.59 -3.92
CA ALA A 75 19.27 -12.44 -4.16
C ALA A 75 18.81 -11.58 -5.34
N LEU A 76 18.37 -12.22 -6.43
CA LEU A 76 17.82 -11.53 -7.60
C LEU A 76 16.63 -10.64 -7.22
N PHE A 77 15.65 -11.19 -6.49
CA PHE A 77 14.48 -10.43 -6.06
C PHE A 77 14.79 -9.41 -4.96
N SER A 78 15.77 -9.69 -4.09
CA SER A 78 16.29 -8.69 -3.13
C SER A 78 16.93 -7.49 -3.84
N GLY A 79 17.74 -7.74 -4.88
CA GLY A 79 18.34 -6.68 -5.70
C GLY A 79 17.29 -5.82 -6.40
N PHE A 80 16.29 -6.45 -7.04
CA PHE A 80 15.16 -5.71 -7.65
C PHE A 80 14.39 -4.86 -6.63
N LEU A 81 14.17 -5.38 -5.43
CA LEU A 81 13.49 -4.60 -4.39
C LEU A 81 14.28 -3.35 -4.01
N ILE A 82 15.59 -3.48 -3.78
CA ILE A 82 16.46 -2.37 -3.40
C ILE A 82 16.48 -1.31 -4.50
N ASP A 83 16.54 -1.72 -5.77
CA ASP A 83 16.49 -0.83 -6.92
C ASP A 83 15.17 -0.03 -6.99
N ILE A 84 14.02 -0.70 -6.84
CA ILE A 84 12.72 -0.01 -6.84
C ILE A 84 12.63 0.98 -5.68
N ARG A 85 13.04 0.54 -4.48
CA ARG A 85 13.13 1.37 -3.27
C ARG A 85 14.19 0.83 -2.32
N ILE A 86 15.02 1.72 -1.80
CA ILE A 86 16.07 1.39 -0.83
C ILE A 86 15.54 0.65 0.44
N LEU A 87 14.27 0.85 0.82
CA LEU A 87 13.61 0.08 1.89
C LEU A 87 13.59 -1.44 1.63
N GLY A 88 13.79 -1.88 0.38
CA GLY A 88 14.01 -3.27 0.02
C GLY A 88 15.18 -3.95 0.77
N ILE A 89 16.12 -3.16 1.30
CA ILE A 89 17.26 -3.64 2.11
C ILE A 89 16.83 -4.43 3.35
N MET A 90 15.60 -4.25 3.82
CA MET A 90 15.05 -5.00 4.94
C MET A 90 15.03 -6.51 4.68
N ILE A 91 14.81 -6.95 3.42
CA ILE A 91 14.77 -8.38 3.09
C ILE A 91 16.13 -9.05 3.32
N PRO A 92 17.26 -8.54 2.77
CA PRO A 92 18.58 -9.07 3.10
C PRO A 92 18.92 -9.05 4.59
N LEU A 93 18.64 -7.96 5.29
CA LEU A 93 18.94 -7.84 6.72
C LEU A 93 18.19 -8.90 7.53
N LEU A 94 16.90 -9.10 7.25
CA LEU A 94 16.10 -10.09 7.94
C LEU A 94 16.48 -11.51 7.54
N THR A 95 16.81 -11.76 6.28
CA THR A 95 17.27 -13.08 5.83
C THR A 95 18.54 -13.51 6.56
N VAL A 96 19.55 -12.63 6.59
CA VAL A 96 20.82 -12.92 7.27
C VAL A 96 20.61 -13.01 8.77
N GLY A 97 19.92 -12.04 9.38
CA GLY A 97 19.66 -12.04 10.82
C GLY A 97 18.90 -13.30 11.28
N TYR A 98 17.94 -13.75 10.48
CA TYR A 98 17.15 -14.94 10.79
C TYR A 98 17.96 -16.23 10.68
N VAL A 99 18.80 -16.38 9.64
CA VAL A 99 19.68 -17.55 9.53
C VAL A 99 20.70 -17.59 10.67
N LEU A 100 21.28 -16.45 11.05
CA LEU A 100 22.20 -16.37 12.19
C LEU A 100 21.52 -16.76 13.50
N LEU A 101 20.28 -16.31 13.73
CA LEU A 101 19.49 -16.69 14.90
C LEU A 101 19.31 -18.22 14.98
N LEU A 102 18.93 -18.87 13.88
CA LEU A 102 18.77 -20.32 13.82
C LEU A 102 20.06 -21.10 14.12
N GLN A 103 21.20 -20.55 13.71
CA GLN A 103 22.52 -21.14 13.98
C GLN A 103 22.91 -20.99 15.46
N ILE A 104 22.72 -19.81 16.05
CA ILE A 104 22.99 -19.55 17.48
C ILE A 104 22.14 -20.48 18.36
N MET A 105 20.89 -20.74 17.95
CA MET A 105 19.99 -21.67 18.65
C MET A 105 20.38 -23.15 18.49
N ASN A 106 21.50 -23.46 17.82
CA ASN A 106 22.07 -24.81 17.64
C ASN A 106 21.13 -25.83 16.97
N LYS A 107 20.06 -25.36 16.32
CA LYS A 107 19.01 -26.21 15.72
C LYS A 107 19.31 -26.64 14.28
N GLU A 108 20.17 -25.89 13.60
CA GLU A 108 20.54 -26.10 12.19
C GLU A 108 22.05 -26.36 12.03
N LYS A 109 22.68 -27.02 13.01
CA LYS A 109 24.15 -27.18 13.09
C LYS A 109 24.78 -27.87 11.87
N ASN A 110 23.97 -28.60 11.10
CA ASN A 110 24.39 -29.30 9.87
C ASN A 110 24.12 -28.52 8.58
N ARG A 111 23.53 -27.32 8.64
CA ARG A 111 23.29 -26.53 7.43
C ARG A 111 24.50 -25.69 7.06
N SER A 112 24.86 -25.76 5.79
CA SER A 112 25.97 -25.00 5.23
C SER A 112 25.70 -23.50 5.27
N PHE A 113 26.69 -22.71 5.68
CA PHE A 113 26.64 -21.25 5.64
C PHE A 113 26.98 -20.66 4.26
N TYR A 114 27.58 -21.46 3.35
CA TYR A 114 27.98 -20.99 2.02
C TYR A 114 26.81 -20.41 1.17
N PRO A 115 25.59 -20.97 1.18
CA PRO A 115 24.45 -20.37 0.49
C PRO A 115 24.09 -18.97 0.99
N VAL A 116 24.33 -18.66 2.27
CA VAL A 116 24.12 -17.31 2.83
C VAL A 116 25.16 -16.33 2.28
N ILE A 117 26.43 -16.76 2.21
CA ILE A 117 27.50 -15.96 1.60
C ILE A 117 27.18 -15.67 0.13
N VAL A 118 26.77 -16.69 -0.62
CA VAL A 118 26.36 -16.54 -2.01
C VAL A 118 25.17 -15.59 -2.13
N TYR A 119 24.18 -15.70 -1.24
CA TYR A 119 23.05 -14.77 -1.19
C TYR A 119 23.50 -13.32 -0.99
N ILE A 120 24.39 -13.06 -0.02
CA ILE A 120 24.90 -11.70 0.27
C ILE A 120 25.65 -11.14 -0.95
N ILE A 121 26.62 -11.90 -1.48
CA ILE A 121 27.43 -11.46 -2.64
C ILE A 121 26.54 -11.23 -3.85
N ALA A 122 25.66 -12.19 -4.18
CA ALA A 122 24.76 -12.05 -5.32
C ALA A 122 23.81 -10.87 -5.14
N THR A 123 23.33 -10.59 -3.92
CA THR A 123 22.44 -9.43 -3.66
C THR A 123 23.17 -8.12 -3.91
N LEU A 124 24.43 -7.99 -3.47
CA LEU A 124 25.26 -6.83 -3.75
C LEU A 124 25.47 -6.65 -5.26
N VAL A 125 25.83 -7.73 -5.96
CA VAL A 125 26.04 -7.73 -7.42
C VAL A 125 24.76 -7.30 -8.14
N PHE A 126 23.60 -7.90 -7.82
CA PHE A 126 22.33 -7.54 -8.45
C PHE A 126 21.91 -6.10 -8.14
N THR A 127 22.13 -5.63 -6.92
CA THR A 127 21.85 -4.23 -6.56
C THR A 127 22.68 -3.28 -7.42
N ILE A 128 23.96 -3.56 -7.63
CA ILE A 128 24.82 -2.75 -8.50
C ILE A 128 24.35 -2.84 -9.95
N ILE A 129 24.06 -4.03 -10.46
CA ILE A 129 23.62 -4.23 -11.86
C ILE A 129 22.32 -3.46 -12.14
N PHE A 130 21.34 -3.57 -11.25
CA PHE A 130 20.02 -3.00 -11.49
C PHE A 130 19.94 -1.50 -11.25
N TRP A 131 20.82 -0.95 -10.40
CA TRP A 131 20.79 0.47 -10.04
C TRP A 131 21.94 1.24 -10.69
N PRO A 132 21.76 1.86 -11.88
CA PRO A 132 22.86 2.37 -12.69
C PRO A 132 23.68 3.48 -12.04
N ILE A 133 23.10 4.19 -11.08
CA ILE A 133 23.82 5.23 -10.32
C ILE A 133 25.01 4.62 -9.54
N LEU A 134 24.91 3.35 -9.17
CA LEU A 134 25.97 2.66 -8.43
C LEU A 134 27.16 2.29 -9.32
N TRP A 135 27.04 2.31 -10.65
CA TRP A 135 28.11 1.83 -11.55
C TRP A 135 29.39 2.68 -11.47
N LYS A 136 29.27 3.98 -11.15
CA LYS A 136 30.43 4.87 -11.04
C LYS A 136 31.19 4.70 -9.73
N SER A 137 30.46 4.63 -8.62
CA SER A 137 31.01 4.50 -7.26
C SER A 137 29.96 3.88 -6.35
N PRO A 138 29.88 2.54 -6.26
CA PRO A 138 28.78 1.86 -5.58
C PRO A 138 28.62 2.28 -4.12
N VAL A 139 29.72 2.31 -3.37
CA VAL A 139 29.69 2.61 -1.93
C VAL A 139 29.29 4.06 -1.69
N HIS A 140 29.89 5.00 -2.44
CA HIS A 140 29.61 6.43 -2.27
C HIS A 140 28.16 6.77 -2.65
N HIS A 141 27.70 6.33 -3.81
CA HIS A 141 26.34 6.65 -4.27
C HIS A 141 25.26 5.92 -3.47
N PHE A 142 25.53 4.72 -2.95
CA PHE A 142 24.61 4.06 -2.03
C PHE A 142 24.46 4.85 -0.71
N ALA A 143 25.59 5.29 -0.12
CA ALA A 143 25.57 6.12 1.08
C ALA A 143 24.87 7.48 0.83
N GLN A 144 25.18 8.12 -0.29
CA GLN A 144 24.53 9.35 -0.72
C GLN A 144 23.01 9.17 -0.85
N ALA A 145 22.54 8.12 -1.53
CA ALA A 145 21.11 7.85 -1.70
C ALA A 145 20.40 7.62 -0.36
N PHE A 146 21.06 6.97 0.60
CA PHE A 146 20.52 6.81 1.95
C PHE A 146 20.40 8.15 2.69
N THR A 147 21.42 9.01 2.58
CA THR A 147 21.41 10.36 3.16
C THR A 147 20.35 11.26 2.52
N GLU A 148 20.23 11.22 1.19
CA GLU A 148 19.20 11.97 0.44
C GLU A 148 17.79 11.50 0.79
N MET A 149 17.56 10.18 0.94
CA MET A 149 16.26 9.67 1.39
C MET A 149 15.93 10.16 2.81
N ARG A 150 16.89 10.09 3.73
CA ARG A 150 16.72 10.55 5.10
C ARG A 150 16.42 12.06 5.17
N ASN A 151 17.08 12.84 4.32
CA ASN A 151 16.95 14.30 4.25
C ASN A 151 16.00 14.72 3.12
N TYR A 152 15.11 13.85 2.64
CA TYR A 152 14.17 14.21 1.59
C TYR A 152 13.11 15.15 2.17
N HIS A 153 13.27 16.44 1.89
CA HIS A 153 12.33 17.47 2.33
C HIS A 153 11.16 17.48 1.36
N TRP A 154 10.05 16.85 1.76
CA TRP A 154 8.79 17.10 1.09
C TRP A 154 8.02 18.17 1.86
N ASP A 155 8.24 19.42 1.45
CA ASP A 155 7.53 20.59 1.98
C ASP A 155 6.13 20.67 1.38
N ALA A 156 5.26 19.78 1.84
CA ALA A 156 3.84 19.76 1.48
C ALA A 156 2.98 19.57 2.73
N GLU A 157 1.79 20.16 2.69
CA GLU A 157 0.75 19.89 3.67
C GLU A 157 -0.04 18.64 3.30
N VAL A 158 -0.44 17.90 4.32
CA VAL A 158 -1.28 16.71 4.25
C VAL A 158 -2.54 16.99 5.04
N PHE A 159 -3.71 16.72 4.44
CA PHE A 159 -4.99 16.90 5.11
C PHE A 159 -5.33 15.68 5.97
N PHE A 160 -5.32 15.86 7.29
CA PHE A 160 -5.45 14.77 8.25
C PHE A 160 -6.27 15.19 9.47
N MET A 161 -7.32 14.42 9.76
CA MET A 161 -8.27 14.66 10.85
C MET A 161 -8.88 16.09 10.85
N GLY A 162 -9.12 16.64 9.66
CA GLY A 162 -9.71 17.98 9.49
C GLY A 162 -8.71 19.14 9.52
N ASN A 163 -7.41 18.86 9.68
CA ASN A 163 -6.36 19.88 9.72
C ASN A 163 -5.36 19.69 8.57
N SER A 164 -4.84 20.79 8.03
CA SER A 164 -3.64 20.75 7.20
C SER A 164 -2.42 20.65 8.10
N ILE A 165 -1.65 19.56 7.96
CA ILE A 165 -0.45 19.31 8.75
C ILE A 165 0.74 19.17 7.80
N HIS A 166 1.86 19.82 8.10
CA HIS A 166 3.08 19.66 7.33
C HIS A 166 3.56 18.19 7.37
N ALA A 167 3.98 17.63 6.23
CA ALA A 167 4.33 16.21 6.12
C ALA A 167 5.48 15.76 7.05
N SER A 168 6.35 16.69 7.47
CA SER A 168 7.43 16.43 8.43
C SER A 168 6.99 16.46 9.90
N MET A 169 5.78 16.93 10.20
CA MET A 169 5.23 17.09 11.56
C MET A 169 4.05 16.13 11.82
N LEU A 170 3.94 15.05 11.04
CA LEU A 170 2.86 14.10 11.20
C LEU A 170 2.97 13.34 12.54
N PRO A 171 1.83 13.15 13.24
CA PRO A 171 1.84 12.43 14.50
C PRO A 171 2.13 10.93 14.30
N TRP A 172 2.67 10.27 15.32
CA TRP A 172 2.98 8.83 15.29
C TRP A 172 1.76 7.96 14.93
N TYR A 173 0.56 8.42 15.26
CA TYR A 173 -0.69 7.71 14.99
C TYR A 173 -1.23 7.91 13.56
N TYR A 174 -0.57 8.72 12.71
CA TYR A 174 -0.95 8.92 11.31
C TYR A 174 -1.10 7.59 10.55
N LEU A 175 -0.06 6.75 10.59
CA LEU A 175 -0.06 5.45 9.90
C LEU A 175 -1.09 4.46 10.46
N PRO A 176 -1.15 4.19 11.78
CA PRO A 176 -2.20 3.34 12.35
C PRO A 176 -3.61 3.76 11.97
N ILE A 177 -3.90 5.07 11.99
CA ILE A 177 -5.22 5.59 11.63
C ILE A 177 -5.51 5.37 10.14
N TRP A 178 -4.57 5.70 9.25
CA TRP A 178 -4.74 5.45 7.82
C TRP A 178 -4.96 3.97 7.50
N ILE A 179 -4.21 3.06 8.13
CA ILE A 179 -4.40 1.61 7.99
C ILE A 179 -5.82 1.24 8.44
N PHE A 180 -6.24 1.70 9.63
CA PHE A 180 -7.56 1.40 10.17
C PHE A 180 -8.67 1.88 9.24
N ILE A 181 -8.72 3.19 8.93
CA ILE A 181 -9.86 3.80 8.22
C ILE A 181 -10.00 3.32 6.77
N THR A 182 -8.93 2.83 6.15
CA THR A 182 -8.91 2.44 4.73
C THR A 182 -8.93 0.94 4.47
N THR A 183 -8.96 0.13 5.53
CA THR A 183 -8.97 -1.34 5.42
C THR A 183 -10.36 -1.88 5.79
N PRO A 184 -10.91 -2.86 5.07
CA PRO A 184 -12.16 -3.53 5.47
C PRO A 184 -12.10 -4.02 6.93
N LEU A 185 -13.14 -3.71 7.72
CA LEU A 185 -13.15 -3.95 9.17
C LEU A 185 -12.89 -5.41 9.54
N ILE A 186 -13.44 -6.35 8.77
CA ILE A 186 -13.21 -7.77 8.99
C ILE A 186 -11.72 -8.13 8.90
N TYR A 187 -10.93 -7.47 8.06
CA TYR A 187 -9.50 -7.76 7.96
C TYR A 187 -8.74 -7.24 9.19
N ILE A 188 -9.15 -6.09 9.73
CA ILE A 188 -8.61 -5.51 10.98
C ILE A 188 -8.93 -6.43 12.16
N VAL A 189 -10.18 -6.89 12.30
CA VAL A 189 -10.56 -7.85 13.35
C VAL A 189 -9.73 -9.12 13.26
N LEU A 190 -9.59 -9.68 12.06
CA LEU A 190 -8.77 -10.86 11.83
C LEU A 190 -7.28 -10.62 12.10
N LEU A 191 -6.75 -9.43 11.80
CA LEU A 191 -5.37 -9.05 12.13
C LEU A 191 -5.16 -9.06 13.65
N ILE A 192 -6.06 -8.42 14.40
CA ILE A 192 -6.01 -8.38 15.87
C ILE A 192 -6.05 -9.81 16.43
N LEU A 193 -6.97 -10.65 15.95
CA LEU A 193 -7.01 -12.06 16.31
C LEU A 193 -5.70 -12.79 15.98
N GLY A 194 -5.08 -12.49 14.83
CA GLY A 194 -3.77 -13.04 14.45
C GLY A 194 -2.68 -12.72 15.47
N PHE A 195 -2.59 -11.47 15.92
CA PHE A 195 -1.65 -11.06 16.98
C PHE A 195 -1.97 -11.72 18.32
N LEU A 196 -3.24 -11.74 18.74
CA LEU A 196 -3.65 -12.36 19.99
C LEU A 196 -3.33 -13.85 20.02
N PHE A 197 -3.58 -14.58 18.91
CA PHE A 197 -3.20 -15.99 18.81
C PHE A 197 -1.71 -16.20 18.75
N PHE A 198 -0.96 -15.31 18.10
CA PHE A 198 0.50 -15.38 18.13
C PHE A 198 1.03 -15.23 19.55
N ILE A 199 0.58 -14.23 20.31
CA ILE A 199 0.97 -14.00 21.70
C ILE A 199 0.57 -15.21 22.56
N ARG A 200 -0.69 -15.64 22.50
CA ARG A 200 -1.19 -16.79 23.26
C ARG A 200 -0.36 -18.05 22.97
N ASN A 201 -0.15 -18.38 21.71
CA ASN A 201 0.60 -19.57 21.32
C ASN A 201 2.08 -19.44 21.72
N SER A 202 2.66 -18.23 21.72
CA SER A 202 4.03 -17.98 22.18
C SER A 202 4.20 -18.03 23.71
N LEU A 203 3.13 -17.88 24.46
CA LEU A 203 3.13 -18.06 25.92
C LEU A 203 2.89 -19.52 26.31
N ILE A 204 2.02 -20.23 25.56
CA ILE A 204 1.73 -21.65 25.79
C ILE A 204 2.89 -22.53 25.31
N GLN A 205 3.41 -22.26 24.12
CA GLN A 205 4.60 -22.91 23.61
C GLN A 205 5.82 -22.14 24.12
N ASN A 206 6.87 -22.82 24.57
CA ASN A 206 8.12 -22.15 24.91
C ASN A 206 8.60 -21.28 23.72
N LEU A 207 9.04 -20.05 23.97
CA LEU A 207 9.45 -19.04 22.98
C LEU A 207 10.40 -19.61 21.92
N THR A 208 11.31 -20.49 22.35
CA THR A 208 12.26 -21.19 21.46
C THR A 208 11.55 -21.98 20.37
N LYS A 209 10.43 -22.65 20.68
CA LYS A 209 9.66 -23.45 19.71
C LYS A 209 8.90 -22.57 18.73
N THR A 210 8.32 -21.47 19.19
CA THR A 210 7.65 -20.49 18.34
C THR A 210 8.62 -19.85 17.36
N ILE A 211 9.81 -19.47 17.81
CA ILE A 211 10.85 -18.92 16.95
C ILE A 211 11.25 -19.95 15.86
N ILE A 212 11.30 -21.24 16.19
CA ILE A 212 11.64 -22.30 15.22
C ILE A 212 10.58 -22.46 14.11
N GLU A 213 9.29 -22.23 14.40
CA GLU A 213 8.20 -22.17 13.40
C GLU A 213 8.21 -20.84 12.62
N PHE A 214 9.41 -20.44 12.21
CA PHE A 214 9.88 -19.14 11.75
C PHE A 214 8.97 -18.31 10.86
N GLU A 215 8.06 -18.95 10.13
CA GLU A 215 7.17 -18.29 9.20
C GLU A 215 6.39 -17.15 9.87
N ILE A 216 5.64 -17.43 10.93
CA ILE A 216 4.80 -16.40 11.58
C ILE A 216 5.62 -15.33 12.32
N PRO A 217 6.62 -15.68 13.16
CA PRO A 217 7.47 -14.67 13.80
C PRO A 217 8.17 -13.74 12.80
N SER A 218 8.71 -14.28 11.70
CA SER A 218 9.40 -13.46 10.70
C SER A 218 8.45 -12.56 9.92
N ILE A 219 7.21 -13.01 9.64
CA ILE A 219 6.17 -12.18 9.03
C ILE A 219 5.77 -11.03 9.95
N ILE A 220 5.60 -11.30 11.24
CA ILE A 220 5.28 -10.27 12.23
C ILE A 220 6.42 -9.25 12.33
N ALA A 221 7.67 -9.71 12.36
CA ALA A 221 8.84 -8.83 12.35
C ALA A 221 8.89 -7.97 11.07
N LEU A 222 8.70 -8.58 9.90
CA LEU A 222 8.65 -7.88 8.60
C LEU A 222 7.50 -6.88 8.50
N PHE A 223 6.37 -7.14 9.17
CA PHE A 223 5.22 -6.24 9.18
C PHE A 223 5.42 -5.06 10.13
N LEU A 224 5.93 -5.32 11.33
CA LEU A 224 6.09 -4.31 12.38
C LEU A 224 7.33 -3.43 12.19
N ALA A 225 8.45 -4.00 11.72
CA ALA A 225 9.71 -3.27 11.61
C ALA A 225 9.61 -2.00 10.74
N PRO A 226 8.97 -2.00 9.55
CA PRO A 226 8.81 -0.79 8.75
C PRO A 226 7.94 0.26 9.46
N ILE A 227 6.85 -0.16 10.10
CA ILE A 227 5.95 0.75 10.83
C ILE A 227 6.71 1.44 11.97
N PHE A 228 7.41 0.65 12.79
CA PHE A 228 8.22 1.21 13.88
C PHE A 228 9.36 2.08 13.36
N SER A 229 10.02 1.71 12.26
CA SER A 229 11.08 2.54 11.69
C SER A 229 10.57 3.91 11.26
N VAL A 230 9.39 4.00 10.65
CA VAL A 230 8.81 5.28 10.25
C VAL A 230 8.48 6.14 11.47
N ILE A 231 7.90 5.53 12.51
CA ILE A 231 7.53 6.23 13.75
C ILE A 231 8.77 6.71 14.51
N VAL A 232 9.77 5.85 14.70
CA VAL A 232 10.97 6.16 15.50
C VAL A 232 11.88 7.15 14.77
N LEU A 233 12.01 7.03 13.44
CA LEU A 233 12.86 7.90 12.64
C LEU A 233 12.14 9.18 12.17
N ASN A 234 10.88 9.38 12.54
CA ASN A 234 10.02 10.46 12.04
C ASN A 234 10.12 10.63 10.52
N SER A 235 10.04 9.50 9.79
CA SER A 235 10.19 9.52 8.33
C SER A 235 9.01 10.22 7.68
N VAL A 236 9.28 11.06 6.68
CA VAL A 236 8.25 11.80 5.94
C VAL A 236 7.36 10.81 5.17
N VAL A 237 6.07 10.76 5.54
CA VAL A 237 5.02 9.96 4.89
C VAL A 237 3.86 10.84 4.48
N TYR A 238 3.09 10.39 3.51
CA TYR A 238 2.02 11.19 2.93
C TYR A 238 1.11 10.41 2.00
N ASP A 239 0.01 11.08 1.59
CA ASP A 239 -1.02 10.50 0.72
C ASP A 239 -1.54 9.18 1.30
N GLY A 240 -1.76 9.21 2.62
CA GLY A 240 -2.03 8.05 3.45
C GLY A 240 -0.78 7.20 3.71
N TRP A 241 -0.90 5.89 3.51
CA TRP A 241 0.12 4.91 3.90
C TRP A 241 0.70 4.15 2.69
N ARG A 242 0.60 4.75 1.49
CA ARG A 242 1.03 4.13 0.22
C ARG A 242 2.49 3.65 0.24
N HIS A 243 3.37 4.40 0.92
CA HIS A 243 4.78 4.03 1.05
C HIS A 243 5.00 2.70 1.76
N LEU A 244 4.04 2.28 2.59
CA LEU A 244 4.07 1.02 3.32
C LEU A 244 3.16 -0.06 2.71
N TYR A 245 2.57 0.13 1.53
CA TYR A 245 1.70 -0.89 0.92
C TYR A 245 2.36 -2.26 0.75
N PHE A 246 3.68 -2.31 0.61
CA PHE A 246 4.40 -3.59 0.55
C PHE A 246 4.26 -4.48 1.79
N ILE A 247 3.90 -3.94 2.96
CA ILE A 247 3.63 -4.75 4.16
C ILE A 247 2.20 -5.31 4.16
N TYR A 248 1.33 -4.87 3.26
CA TYR A 248 -0.06 -5.30 3.20
C TYR A 248 -0.24 -6.81 2.96
N PRO A 249 0.53 -7.48 2.09
CA PRO A 249 0.51 -8.94 2.00
C PRO A 249 0.81 -9.63 3.35
N LEU A 250 1.72 -9.07 4.16
CA LEU A 250 2.04 -9.59 5.50
C LEU A 250 0.89 -9.38 6.48
N PHE A 251 0.26 -8.20 6.43
CA PHE A 251 -0.99 -7.91 7.15
C PHE A 251 -2.02 -9.01 6.87
N ILE A 252 -2.24 -9.35 5.59
CA ILE A 252 -3.23 -10.37 5.21
C ILE A 252 -2.82 -11.77 5.69
N ILE A 253 -1.54 -12.11 5.67
CA ILE A 253 -1.07 -13.38 6.23
C ILE A 253 -1.38 -13.47 7.73
N ILE A 254 -1.13 -12.40 8.49
CA ILE A 254 -1.45 -12.35 9.94
C ILE A 254 -2.97 -12.44 10.15
N SER A 255 -3.78 -11.76 9.33
CA SER A 255 -5.24 -11.88 9.37
C SER A 255 -5.73 -13.31 9.13
N VAL A 256 -5.19 -13.99 8.10
CA VAL A 256 -5.56 -15.37 7.78
C VAL A 256 -5.05 -16.35 8.84
N TYR A 257 -3.91 -16.08 9.47
CA TYR A 257 -3.47 -16.81 10.66
C TYR A 257 -4.48 -16.68 11.80
N GLY A 258 -5.02 -15.48 12.03
CA GLY A 258 -6.12 -15.24 12.97
C GLY A 258 -7.37 -16.06 12.66
N LEU A 259 -7.81 -16.03 11.38
CA LEU A 259 -8.93 -16.83 10.89
C LEU A 259 -8.72 -18.34 11.10
N LYS A 260 -7.55 -18.87 10.75
CA LYS A 260 -7.25 -20.29 10.90
C LYS A 260 -7.35 -20.74 12.36
N ASN A 261 -6.77 -19.96 13.28
CA ASN A 261 -6.77 -20.30 14.71
C ASN A 261 -8.17 -20.21 15.33
N ILE A 262 -8.99 -19.22 14.97
CA ILE A 262 -10.37 -19.16 15.48
C ILE A 262 -11.23 -20.32 14.94
N ILE A 263 -11.06 -20.71 13.66
CA ILE A 263 -11.73 -21.88 13.11
C ILE A 263 -11.29 -23.17 13.83
N GLN A 264 -10.02 -23.27 14.21
CA GLN A 264 -9.49 -24.42 14.93
C GLN A 264 -10.07 -24.55 16.35
N ILE A 265 -10.37 -23.45 17.05
CA ILE A 265 -11.04 -23.49 18.36
C ILE A 265 -12.43 -24.15 18.26
N PHE A 266 -13.14 -23.89 17.17
CA PHE A 266 -14.48 -24.42 16.93
C PHE A 266 -14.46 -25.60 15.93
N SER A 267 -13.37 -26.37 15.88
CA SER A 267 -13.20 -27.45 14.89
C SER A 267 -14.30 -28.52 15.00
N GLU A 268 -14.77 -28.79 16.21
CA GLU A 268 -15.82 -29.77 16.51
C GLU A 268 -17.24 -29.22 16.29
N ASN A 269 -17.42 -27.89 16.32
CA ASN A 269 -18.72 -27.25 16.14
C ASN A 269 -18.90 -26.75 14.69
N SER A 270 -19.48 -27.62 13.85
CA SER A 270 -19.67 -27.36 12.41
C SER A 270 -20.55 -26.13 12.13
N ILE A 271 -21.51 -25.82 13.00
CA ILE A 271 -22.42 -24.68 12.87
C ILE A 271 -21.63 -23.37 13.04
N ILE A 272 -20.88 -23.22 14.14
CA ILE A 272 -20.08 -22.02 14.38
C ILE A 272 -19.05 -21.82 13.27
N LYS A 273 -18.35 -22.89 12.85
CA LYS A 273 -17.40 -22.84 11.74
C LYS A 273 -18.04 -22.31 10.45
N ARG A 274 -19.22 -22.84 10.09
CA ARG A 274 -19.96 -22.41 8.90
C ARG A 274 -20.39 -20.95 9.03
N SER A 275 -20.88 -20.52 10.20
CA SER A 275 -21.26 -19.13 10.47
C SER A 275 -20.08 -18.17 10.32
N ILE A 276 -18.89 -18.51 10.80
CA ILE A 276 -17.68 -17.68 10.63
C ILE A 276 -17.33 -17.52 9.14
N TYR A 277 -17.38 -18.60 8.35
CA TYR A 277 -17.13 -18.49 6.91
C TYR A 277 -18.22 -17.69 6.19
N ILE A 278 -19.50 -17.92 6.48
CA ILE A 278 -20.60 -17.13 5.90
C ILE A 278 -20.41 -15.66 6.21
N PHE A 279 -20.12 -15.31 7.46
CA PHE A 279 -19.87 -13.93 7.87
C PHE A 279 -18.68 -13.31 7.13
N LEU A 280 -17.57 -14.04 7.00
CA LEU A 280 -16.41 -13.60 6.21
C LEU A 280 -16.80 -13.35 4.75
N PHE A 281 -17.46 -14.30 4.09
CA PHE A 281 -17.82 -14.19 2.68
C PHE A 281 -18.87 -13.12 2.41
N ILE A 282 -19.80 -12.85 3.33
CA ILE A 282 -20.69 -11.70 3.26
C ILE A 282 -19.89 -10.40 3.26
N ASN A 283 -18.93 -10.23 4.18
CA ASN A 283 -18.10 -9.02 4.23
C ASN A 283 -17.22 -8.84 2.98
N LEU A 284 -16.68 -9.94 2.45
CA LEU A 284 -15.95 -9.93 1.18
C LEU A 284 -16.87 -9.54 0.02
N GLY A 285 -18.08 -10.09 -0.03
CA GLY A 285 -19.10 -9.75 -1.03
C GLY A 285 -19.52 -8.28 -0.98
N LEU A 286 -19.70 -7.72 0.22
CA LEU A 286 -19.98 -6.30 0.41
C LEU A 286 -18.82 -5.42 -0.08
N THR A 287 -17.58 -5.84 0.18
CA THR A 287 -16.38 -5.13 -0.32
C THR A 287 -16.30 -5.19 -1.83
N ALA A 288 -16.53 -6.35 -2.43
CA ALA A 288 -16.55 -6.54 -3.88
C ALA A 288 -17.66 -5.70 -4.56
N PHE A 289 -18.87 -5.72 -3.99
CA PHE A 289 -19.98 -4.90 -4.47
C PHE A 289 -19.64 -3.40 -4.43
N TRP A 290 -19.03 -2.94 -3.33
CA TRP A 290 -18.57 -1.57 -3.22
C TRP A 290 -17.52 -1.23 -4.28
N MET A 291 -16.57 -2.13 -4.54
CA MET A 291 -15.54 -1.94 -5.57
C MET A 291 -16.15 -1.85 -6.96
N ILE A 292 -17.12 -2.71 -7.30
CA ILE A 292 -17.80 -2.68 -8.61
C ILE A 292 -18.58 -1.37 -8.76
N LYS A 293 -19.39 -1.00 -7.77
CA LYS A 293 -20.22 0.20 -7.80
C LYS A 293 -19.41 1.49 -7.98
N ASN A 294 -18.23 1.56 -7.36
CA ASN A 294 -17.43 2.79 -7.30
C ASN A 294 -16.21 2.76 -8.22
N HIS A 295 -16.10 1.81 -9.16
CA HIS A 295 -15.01 1.83 -10.14
C HIS A 295 -15.10 3.08 -11.05
N PRO A 296 -14.00 3.80 -11.33
CA PRO A 296 -12.59 3.50 -11.02
C PRO A 296 -12.02 4.11 -9.73
N TYR A 297 -12.88 4.58 -8.83
CA TYR A 297 -12.54 5.38 -7.64
C TYR A 297 -12.29 4.56 -6.37
N GLN A 298 -11.78 3.34 -6.48
CA GLN A 298 -11.55 2.54 -5.26
C GLN A 298 -10.39 3.06 -4.40
N ASN A 299 -9.55 3.97 -4.92
CA ASN A 299 -8.50 4.68 -4.18
C ASN A 299 -9.04 5.56 -3.05
N VAL A 300 -10.29 6.04 -3.13
CA VAL A 300 -10.92 6.86 -2.08
C VAL A 300 -11.69 6.04 -1.04
N TYR A 301 -11.52 4.71 -1.03
CA TYR A 301 -12.23 3.84 -0.10
C TYR A 301 -11.95 4.20 1.36
N PHE A 302 -13.02 4.25 2.15
CA PHE A 302 -13.00 4.17 3.61
C PHE A 302 -13.89 3.02 4.06
N ASN A 303 -13.51 2.37 5.15
CA ASN A 303 -14.36 1.35 5.75
C ASN A 303 -15.67 1.96 6.26
N GLN A 304 -16.71 1.13 6.40
CA GLN A 304 -18.06 1.60 6.71
C GLN A 304 -18.12 2.39 8.02
N TYR A 305 -17.40 1.95 9.05
CA TYR A 305 -17.37 2.64 10.34
C TYR A 305 -16.77 4.05 10.22
N SER A 306 -15.64 4.17 9.54
CA SER A 306 -14.91 5.44 9.41
C SER A 306 -15.67 6.43 8.53
N ARG A 307 -16.31 5.92 7.46
CA ARG A 307 -17.17 6.74 6.61
C ARG A 307 -18.39 7.27 7.38
N THR A 308 -19.10 6.42 8.11
CA THR A 308 -20.39 6.76 8.72
C THR A 308 -20.25 7.51 10.05
N PHE A 309 -19.27 7.15 10.89
CA PHE A 309 -19.17 7.68 12.25
C PHE A 309 -18.01 8.66 12.45
N LEU A 310 -16.94 8.57 11.66
CA LEU A 310 -15.78 9.47 11.80
C LEU A 310 -15.81 10.65 10.83
N ASP A 311 -16.75 10.67 9.88
CA ASP A 311 -16.77 11.60 8.76
C ASP A 311 -15.43 11.60 8.01
N ALA A 312 -14.97 10.42 7.63
CA ALA A 312 -13.68 10.29 6.96
C ALA A 312 -13.60 11.08 5.64
N GLY A 313 -14.75 11.32 4.99
CA GLY A 313 -14.84 12.09 3.76
C GLY A 313 -14.50 13.58 3.92
N GLY A 314 -14.86 14.18 5.07
CA GLY A 314 -14.56 15.58 5.37
C GLY A 314 -13.23 15.81 6.10
N LYS A 315 -12.57 14.75 6.57
CA LYS A 315 -11.40 14.85 7.48
C LYS A 315 -10.10 14.28 6.94
N PHE A 316 -10.11 13.59 5.81
CA PHE A 316 -8.93 12.95 5.25
C PHE A 316 -8.85 13.17 3.75
N GLU A 317 -7.63 13.11 3.19
CA GLU A 317 -7.42 13.21 1.74
C GLU A 317 -8.22 12.16 0.95
N LEU A 318 -8.79 12.60 -0.17
CA LEU A 318 -9.61 11.80 -1.07
C LEU A 318 -8.82 11.43 -2.34
N ASP A 319 -9.24 11.93 -3.50
CA ASP A 319 -8.69 11.55 -4.80
C ASP A 319 -7.39 12.30 -5.11
N TYR A 320 -6.35 12.08 -4.29
CA TYR A 320 -5.05 12.75 -4.42
C TYR A 320 -4.33 12.43 -5.74
N TRP A 321 -4.62 11.26 -6.34
CA TRP A 321 -4.14 10.86 -7.66
C TRP A 321 -4.85 11.59 -8.81
N GLY A 322 -6.01 12.18 -8.55
CA GLY A 322 -6.74 12.99 -9.52
C GLY A 322 -7.38 12.18 -10.65
N LEU A 323 -7.86 10.97 -10.37
CA LEU A 323 -8.56 10.12 -11.35
C LEU A 323 -9.86 10.76 -11.85
N SER A 324 -10.50 11.55 -11.02
CA SER A 324 -11.77 12.23 -11.27
C SER A 324 -11.66 13.44 -12.19
N TYR A 325 -10.48 14.05 -12.33
CA TYR A 325 -10.30 15.27 -13.12
C TYR A 325 -10.64 15.07 -14.59
N ARG A 326 -10.31 13.92 -15.18
CA ARG A 326 -10.66 13.63 -16.57
C ARG A 326 -12.17 13.77 -16.79
N GLN A 327 -12.98 13.16 -15.93
CA GLN A 327 -14.45 13.24 -16.03
C GLN A 327 -14.93 14.68 -15.80
N GLY A 328 -14.28 15.43 -14.92
CA GLY A 328 -14.59 16.85 -14.74
C GLY A 328 -14.32 17.70 -15.98
N LEU A 329 -13.21 17.47 -16.67
CA LEU A 329 -12.90 18.17 -17.93
C LEU A 329 -13.85 17.76 -19.06
N GLU A 330 -14.20 16.47 -19.16
CA GLU A 330 -15.22 15.99 -20.10
C GLU A 330 -16.60 16.60 -19.84
N TYR A 331 -16.95 16.84 -18.57
CA TYR A 331 -18.16 17.55 -18.19
C TYR A 331 -18.17 19.00 -18.70
N LEU A 332 -17.09 19.77 -18.46
CA LEU A 332 -16.98 21.15 -18.95
C LEU A 332 -17.12 21.22 -20.47
N LEU A 333 -16.41 20.35 -21.18
CA LEU A 333 -16.46 20.29 -22.64
C LEU A 333 -17.84 19.97 -23.21
N LYS A 334 -18.69 19.28 -22.43
CA LYS A 334 -20.03 18.89 -22.86
C LYS A 334 -21.07 19.98 -22.58
N HIS A 335 -20.89 20.78 -21.53
CA HIS A 335 -21.92 21.70 -21.03
C HIS A 335 -21.58 23.19 -21.24
N GLU A 336 -20.32 23.56 -21.43
CA GLU A 336 -19.88 24.96 -21.55
C GLU A 336 -19.39 25.30 -22.96
N ASN A 337 -20.30 25.19 -23.95
CA ASN A 337 -19.97 25.41 -25.36
C ASN A 337 -19.78 26.90 -25.73
N ASP A 338 -20.39 27.81 -24.97
CA ASP A 338 -20.37 29.25 -25.28
C ASP A 338 -19.09 29.96 -24.81
N SER A 339 -18.22 29.25 -24.07
CA SER A 339 -17.04 29.81 -23.40
C SER A 339 -15.72 29.32 -24.00
N ILE A 340 -15.69 28.90 -25.27
CA ILE A 340 -14.46 28.37 -25.90
C ILE A 340 -13.45 29.50 -26.21
N PRO A 341 -12.17 29.38 -25.82
CA PRO A 341 -11.60 28.28 -25.03
C PRO A 341 -11.99 28.40 -23.56
N ILE A 342 -12.43 27.29 -22.97
CA ILE A 342 -12.89 27.21 -21.57
C ILE A 342 -11.70 27.48 -20.67
N LYS A 343 -11.69 28.65 -20.02
CA LYS A 343 -10.62 29.06 -19.11
C LYS A 343 -10.85 28.43 -17.75
N TYR A 344 -10.00 27.50 -17.36
CA TYR A 344 -10.11 26.81 -16.09
C TYR A 344 -8.78 26.79 -15.35
N THR A 345 -8.85 26.67 -14.03
CA THR A 345 -7.71 26.32 -13.19
C THR A 345 -8.05 25.09 -12.35
N CYS A 346 -7.04 24.50 -11.71
CA CYS A 346 -7.23 23.36 -10.83
C CYS A 346 -6.35 23.45 -9.58
N LEU A 347 -6.78 22.79 -8.51
CA LEU A 347 -6.08 22.82 -7.22
C LEU A 347 -4.65 22.24 -7.29
N ASN A 348 -4.42 21.19 -8.09
CA ASN A 348 -3.13 20.50 -8.14
C ASN A 348 -2.78 19.97 -9.54
N LEU A 349 -1.50 19.62 -9.71
CA LEU A 349 -0.91 19.21 -10.98
C LEU A 349 -1.68 18.10 -11.72
N PRO A 350 -2.25 17.05 -11.05
CA PRO A 350 -3.09 16.08 -11.73
C PRO A 350 -4.23 16.69 -12.55
N GLY A 351 -4.88 17.77 -12.09
CA GLY A 351 -5.95 18.44 -12.83
C GLY A 351 -5.47 19.08 -14.14
N LYS A 352 -4.24 19.59 -14.15
CA LYS A 352 -3.60 20.17 -15.35
C LYS A 352 -3.19 19.08 -16.34
N ILE A 353 -2.59 17.99 -15.86
CA ILE A 353 -2.05 16.93 -16.72
C ILE A 353 -3.16 16.06 -17.32
N ASN A 354 -4.30 15.89 -16.64
CA ASN A 354 -5.42 15.06 -17.13
C ASN A 354 -5.97 15.52 -18.49
N GLN A 355 -5.81 16.80 -18.88
CA GLN A 355 -6.18 17.27 -20.22
C GLN A 355 -5.42 16.55 -21.34
N LEU A 356 -4.23 15.99 -21.04
CA LEU A 356 -3.41 15.25 -21.99
C LEU A 356 -3.99 13.86 -22.33
N ILE A 357 -4.94 13.37 -21.54
CA ILE A 357 -5.67 12.12 -21.81
C ILE A 357 -6.79 12.35 -22.84
N LEU A 358 -7.27 13.59 -22.96
CA LEU A 358 -8.33 13.96 -23.89
C LEU A 358 -7.82 14.00 -25.34
N LYS A 359 -8.74 13.75 -26.29
CA LYS A 359 -8.51 13.92 -27.73
C LYS A 359 -8.06 15.35 -28.05
N LEU A 360 -7.28 15.51 -29.12
CA LEU A 360 -6.69 16.80 -29.50
C LEU A 360 -7.74 17.90 -29.68
N ASP A 361 -8.83 17.63 -30.40
CA ASP A 361 -9.91 18.60 -30.64
C ASP A 361 -10.56 19.10 -29.35
N ASN A 362 -10.70 18.22 -28.36
CA ASN A 362 -11.22 18.55 -27.04
C ASN A 362 -10.21 19.34 -26.22
N ARG A 363 -8.92 18.98 -26.31
CA ARG A 363 -7.85 19.70 -25.61
C ARG A 363 -7.71 21.14 -26.09
N MET A 364 -7.85 21.39 -27.40
CA MET A 364 -7.77 22.75 -27.96
C MET A 364 -8.90 23.67 -27.47
N LYS A 365 -10.01 23.11 -26.97
CA LYS A 365 -11.12 23.87 -26.38
C LYS A 365 -10.90 24.21 -24.91
N LEU A 366 -9.88 23.66 -24.27
CA LEU A 366 -9.53 23.90 -22.88
C LEU A 366 -8.32 24.82 -22.79
N ASN A 367 -8.38 25.84 -21.95
CA ASN A 367 -7.27 26.71 -21.65
C ASN A 367 -6.99 26.70 -20.14
N PHE A 368 -5.91 26.02 -19.76
CA PHE A 368 -5.47 26.00 -18.36
C PHE A 368 -4.79 27.33 -18.01
N ILE A 369 -5.26 27.96 -16.94
CA ILE A 369 -4.72 29.20 -16.39
C ILE A 369 -4.12 28.91 -15.02
N GLU A 370 -2.91 29.41 -14.76
CA GLU A 370 -2.27 29.29 -13.44
C GLU A 370 -3.10 30.01 -12.38
N LYS A 371 -3.17 29.45 -11.17
CA LYS A 371 -4.06 29.95 -10.09
C LYS A 371 -3.80 31.42 -9.71
N SER A 372 -2.59 31.92 -9.91
CA SER A 372 -2.20 33.31 -9.65
C SER A 372 -2.84 34.34 -10.60
N ASP A 373 -3.30 33.90 -11.77
CA ASP A 373 -4.01 34.73 -12.74
C ASP A 373 -5.51 34.58 -12.49
N SER A 374 -6.25 35.67 -12.30
CA SER A 374 -7.69 35.66 -11.98
C SER A 374 -8.61 35.55 -13.21
N THR A 375 -8.07 35.30 -14.40
CA THR A 375 -8.85 35.26 -15.65
C THR A 375 -9.56 33.93 -15.94
N TRP A 376 -9.36 32.89 -15.12
CA TRP A 376 -10.11 31.65 -15.23
C TRP A 376 -11.57 31.82 -14.80
N GLN A 377 -12.44 31.01 -15.40
CA GLN A 377 -13.89 31.01 -15.16
C GLN A 377 -14.32 29.83 -14.30
N TYR A 378 -13.60 28.71 -14.38
CA TYR A 378 -13.90 27.48 -13.67
C TYR A 378 -12.74 27.04 -12.78
N TYR A 379 -13.05 26.59 -11.58
CA TYR A 379 -12.11 26.02 -10.61
C TYR A 379 -12.43 24.55 -10.38
N LEU A 380 -11.48 23.67 -10.68
CA LEU A 380 -11.60 22.23 -10.39
C LEU A 380 -10.80 21.88 -9.14
N THR A 381 -11.42 21.16 -8.22
CA THR A 381 -10.76 20.69 -6.99
C THR A 381 -11.10 19.24 -6.71
N ASN A 382 -10.12 18.49 -6.21
CA ASN A 382 -10.29 17.15 -5.63
C ASN A 382 -10.29 17.19 -4.09
N TYR A 383 -10.58 18.36 -3.50
CA TYR A 383 -10.65 18.59 -2.05
C TYR A 383 -9.36 18.29 -1.27
N ARG A 384 -8.21 18.34 -1.95
CA ARG A 384 -6.89 18.13 -1.34
C ARG A 384 -6.28 19.45 -0.85
N GLY A 385 -6.83 20.00 0.24
CA GLY A 385 -6.35 21.25 0.85
C GLY A 385 -7.35 22.39 0.71
N MET A 386 -6.95 23.51 0.10
CA MET A 386 -7.80 24.70 -0.01
C MET A 386 -9.13 24.40 -0.71
N GLY A 387 -10.21 24.86 -0.07
CA GLY A 387 -11.55 24.85 -0.63
C GLY A 387 -11.68 25.72 -1.90
N PRO A 388 -12.87 25.70 -2.52
CA PRO A 388 -13.16 26.63 -3.61
C PRO A 388 -13.05 28.09 -3.14
N PRO A 389 -12.78 29.04 -4.05
CA PRO A 389 -12.88 30.48 -3.77
C PRO A 389 -14.25 30.85 -3.21
N GLU A 390 -14.32 31.88 -2.36
CA GLU A 390 -15.57 32.32 -1.71
C GLU A 390 -16.65 32.75 -2.72
N ASN A 391 -16.24 33.33 -3.85
CA ASN A 391 -17.15 33.77 -4.92
C ASN A 391 -17.45 32.68 -5.96
N ALA A 392 -17.23 31.40 -5.63
CA ALA A 392 -17.41 30.29 -6.56
C ALA A 392 -18.67 29.47 -6.24
N GLU A 393 -19.50 29.24 -7.25
CA GLU A 393 -20.71 28.43 -7.16
C GLU A 393 -20.44 27.00 -7.65
N LEU A 394 -20.92 25.99 -6.93
CA LEU A 394 -20.75 24.58 -7.31
C LEU A 394 -21.59 24.27 -8.55
N LEU A 395 -20.92 24.01 -9.67
CA LEU A 395 -21.55 23.66 -10.94
C LEU A 395 -21.79 22.15 -11.07
N HIS A 396 -20.78 21.36 -10.69
CA HIS A 396 -20.85 19.90 -10.80
C HIS A 396 -19.97 19.22 -9.76
N GLN A 397 -20.38 18.03 -9.32
CA GLN A 397 -19.64 17.25 -8.34
C GLN A 397 -19.66 15.77 -8.69
N ILE A 398 -18.49 15.12 -8.64
CA ILE A 398 -18.39 13.66 -8.69
C ILE A 398 -18.37 13.15 -7.25
N LYS A 399 -19.22 12.16 -6.97
CA LYS A 399 -19.38 11.56 -5.65
C LYS A 399 -19.07 10.07 -5.65
N VAL A 400 -18.51 9.59 -4.55
CA VAL A 400 -18.34 8.17 -4.22
C VAL A 400 -19.16 7.89 -2.97
N ASN A 401 -20.32 7.24 -3.16
CA ASN A 401 -21.42 7.27 -2.19
C ASN A 401 -21.82 8.74 -1.93
N ASP A 402 -21.75 9.20 -0.68
CA ASP A 402 -22.15 10.55 -0.29
C ASP A 402 -20.96 11.54 -0.23
N ILE A 403 -19.74 11.07 -0.48
CA ILE A 403 -18.52 11.87 -0.40
C ILE A 403 -18.20 12.48 -1.77
N GLY A 404 -18.11 13.81 -1.85
CA GLY A 404 -17.62 14.51 -3.02
C GLY A 404 -16.12 14.32 -3.19
N ILE A 405 -15.69 13.74 -4.30
CA ILE A 405 -14.26 13.49 -4.58
C ILE A 405 -13.68 14.48 -5.59
N MET A 406 -14.54 15.18 -6.33
CA MET A 406 -14.17 16.26 -7.23
C MET A 406 -15.32 17.24 -7.39
N GLY A 407 -15.01 18.53 -7.39
CA GLY A 407 -15.95 19.61 -7.62
C GLY A 407 -15.47 20.53 -8.74
N ILE A 408 -16.42 20.98 -9.55
CA ILE A 408 -16.26 22.03 -10.55
C ILE A 408 -17.05 23.23 -10.06
N TYR A 409 -16.37 24.35 -9.90
CA TYR A 409 -16.97 25.59 -9.46
C TYR A 409 -16.88 26.65 -10.54
N LYS A 410 -17.94 27.43 -10.73
CA LYS A 410 -17.97 28.58 -11.63
C LYS A 410 -17.78 29.85 -10.82
N ILE A 411 -16.94 30.77 -11.30
CA ILE A 411 -16.72 32.04 -10.62
C ILE A 411 -17.81 33.03 -10.97
N ASN A 412 -18.47 33.52 -9.92
CA ASN A 412 -19.40 34.63 -10.02
C ASN A 412 -18.59 35.93 -10.03
N LYS A 413 -18.80 36.73 -11.08
CA LYS A 413 -18.15 38.03 -11.27
C LYS A 413 -18.86 39.12 -10.50
#